data_AF-A0A945EXR3-F1
#
_entry.id   AF-A0A945EXR3-F1
#
_cell.length_a   1.000
_cell.length_b   1.000
_cell.length_c   1.000
_cell.angle_alpha   90.00
_cell.angle_beta   90.00
_cell.angle_gamma   90.00
#
_symmetry.space_group_name_H-M   'P 1'
#
loop_
_entity.id
_entity.type
_entity.pdbx_description
1 polymer ?
#
loop_
_entity_poly.entity_id
_entity_poly.type
_entity_poly.pdbx_seq_one_letter_code
_entity_poly.pdbx_strand_id
1 'polypeptide(L)'
;MSKIMTVDILSSIKGAQPSESVNTLFEVIKNANTSSNSFNDQHHNAVFLDELRDDVVLDSSSIEKQLIIENFPKEKKGFLVVSKVIEE
;
A
#
# COMPACT_ATOMS: atom_id res chain seq x y z
N MET A 1 -20.63 20.41 3.99
CA MET A 1 -20.13 19.97 2.68
C MET A 1 -18.74 20.54 2.49
N SER A 2 -17.71 19.70 2.43
CA SER A 2 -16.33 20.14 2.21
C SER A 2 -16.18 20.61 0.76
N LYS A 3 -15.65 21.81 0.56
CA LYS A 3 -15.43 22.41 -0.76
C LYS A 3 -14.26 21.68 -1.43
N ILE A 4 -14.54 20.77 -2.36
CA ILE A 4 -13.52 20.11 -3.18
C ILE A 4 -12.96 21.16 -4.15
N MET A 5 -11.69 21.52 -3.99
CA MET A 5 -10.98 22.42 -4.91
C MET A 5 -10.59 21.62 -6.15
N THR A 6 -10.98 22.08 -7.33
CA THR A 6 -10.62 21.46 -8.60
C THR A 6 -9.16 21.76 -8.94
N VAL A 7 -8.51 20.86 -9.68
CA VAL A 7 -7.09 20.97 -10.07
C VAL A 7 -6.81 22.27 -10.84
N ASP A 8 -7.80 22.79 -11.57
CA ASP A 8 -7.71 24.07 -12.29
C ASP A 8 -7.66 25.29 -11.35
N ILE A 9 -8.32 25.23 -10.19
CA ILE A 9 -8.24 26.27 -9.16
C ILE A 9 -6.87 26.25 -8.48
N LEU A 10 -6.28 25.06 -8.30
CA LEU A 10 -4.93 24.90 -7.75
C LEU A 10 -3.84 25.33 -8.74
N SER A 11 -4.01 25.06 -10.03
CA SER A 11 -3.06 25.49 -11.07
C SER A 11 -3.09 27.01 -11.32
N SER A 12 -4.22 27.65 -11.03
CA SER A 12 -4.40 29.12 -11.10
C SER A 12 -3.65 29.90 -9.99
N ILE A 13 -3.01 29.22 -9.03
CA ILE A 13 -2.13 29.82 -8.00
C ILE A 13 -0.72 30.11 -8.58
N LYS A 14 -0.55 30.04 -9.91
CA LYS A 14 0.67 30.43 -10.62
C LYS A 14 0.92 31.94 -10.48
N GLY A 15 1.58 32.33 -9.39
CA GLY A 15 1.87 33.71 -9.02
C GLY A 15 1.71 34.04 -7.53
N ALA A 16 1.22 33.11 -6.70
CA ALA A 16 1.24 33.32 -5.25
C ALA A 16 2.68 33.30 -4.73
N GLN A 17 2.99 34.23 -3.82
CA GLN A 17 4.28 34.25 -3.14
C GLN A 17 4.50 32.89 -2.49
N PRO A 18 5.66 32.25 -2.70
CA PRO A 18 5.97 30.97 -2.09
C PRO A 18 5.88 31.12 -0.57
N SER A 19 5.19 30.19 0.08
CA SER A 19 5.00 30.22 1.53
C SER A 19 6.36 30.13 2.22
N GLU A 20 6.71 31.16 3.00
CA GLU A 20 7.95 31.18 3.78
C GLU A 20 8.04 29.98 4.73
N SER A 21 6.92 29.55 5.31
CA SER A 21 6.84 28.36 6.17
C SER A 21 7.16 27.06 5.41
N VAL A 22 6.79 26.97 4.14
CA VAL A 22 7.08 25.79 3.30
C VAL A 22 8.56 25.80 2.88
N ASN A 23 9.10 26.97 2.52
CA ASN A 23 10.52 27.10 2.19
C ASN A 23 11.42 26.79 3.39
N THR A 24 11.09 27.29 4.58
CA THR A 24 11.81 26.98 5.81
C THR A 24 11.75 25.49 6.16
N LEU A 25 10.60 24.83 5.94
CA LEU A 25 10.48 23.39 6.09
C LEU A 25 11.44 22.64 5.14
N PHE A 26 11.49 23.03 3.86
CA PHE A 26 12.39 22.41 2.89
C PHE A 26 13.87 22.66 3.22
N GLU A 27 14.23 23.85 3.70
CA GLU A 27 15.60 24.13 4.16
C GLU A 27 15.98 23.29 5.38
N VAL A 28 15.09 23.14 6.35
CA VAL A 28 15.31 22.28 7.53
C VAL A 28 15.50 20.82 7.12
N ILE A 29 14.68 20.30 6.20
CA ILE A 29 14.82 18.92 5.70
C ILE A 29 16.13 18.75 4.93
N LYS A 30 16.49 19.72 4.08
CA LYS A 30 17.72 19.67 3.27
C LYS A 30 18.99 19.70 4.14
N ASN A 31 18.94 20.44 5.23
CA ASN A 31 20.03 20.57 6.20
C ASN A 31 19.94 19.55 7.34
N ALA A 32 18.96 18.64 7.31
CA ALA A 32 18.82 17.60 8.31
C ALA A 32 20.05 16.67 8.25
N ASN A 33 20.65 16.44 9.41
CA ASN A 33 21.86 15.64 9.51
C ASN A 33 21.56 14.17 9.18
N THR A 34 22.07 13.68 8.04
CA THR A 34 21.97 12.28 7.63
C THR A 34 23.02 11.37 8.28
N SER A 35 23.92 11.92 9.13
CA SER A 35 25.01 11.18 9.78
C SER A 35 24.60 10.33 10.99
N SER A 36 23.34 9.90 11.06
CA SER A 36 23.07 8.63 11.71
C SER A 36 23.45 7.54 10.72
N ASN A 37 24.50 6.79 11.02
CA ASN A 37 24.88 5.52 10.37
C ASN A 37 23.79 4.45 10.56
N SER A 38 22.55 4.75 10.17
CA SER A 38 21.40 3.89 10.26
C SER A 38 21.30 2.98 9.03
N PHE A 39 22.43 2.58 8.46
CA PHE A 39 22.47 1.47 7.50
C PHE A 39 22.11 0.13 8.18
N ASN A 40 22.13 0.07 9.51
CA ASN A 40 21.76 -1.12 10.27
C ASN A 40 20.25 -1.31 10.48
N ASP A 41 19.41 -0.37 10.06
CA ASP A 41 17.95 -0.47 10.23
C ASP A 41 17.19 -0.52 8.89
N GLN A 42 17.89 -0.65 7.75
CA GLN A 42 17.27 -0.65 6.42
C GLN A 42 16.71 -2.01 5.98
N HIS A 43 16.49 -2.93 6.92
CA HIS A 43 15.86 -4.23 6.65
C HIS A 43 14.42 -4.31 7.19
N HIS A 44 13.70 -3.20 7.34
CA HIS A 44 12.29 -3.24 7.79
C HIS A 44 11.40 -4.16 6.93
N ASN A 45 11.75 -4.35 5.65
CA ASN A 45 11.02 -5.21 4.71
C ASN A 45 11.91 -6.25 4.01
N ALA A 46 13.14 -6.46 4.48
CA ALA A 46 14.01 -7.49 3.91
C ALA A 46 13.79 -8.79 4.69
N VAL A 47 13.52 -9.87 3.96
CA VAL A 47 13.31 -11.20 4.54
C VAL A 47 14.67 -11.90 4.57
N PHE A 48 15.01 -12.52 5.70
CA PHE A 48 16.23 -13.32 5.79
C PHE A 48 16.02 -14.69 5.14
N LEU A 49 17.10 -15.35 4.71
CA LEU A 49 17.01 -16.64 4.00
C LEU A 49 16.42 -17.76 4.88
N ASP A 50 16.58 -17.67 6.19
CA ASP A 50 16.02 -18.57 7.21
C ASP A 50 14.54 -18.34 7.49
N GLU A 51 13.97 -17.22 7.02
CA GLU A 51 12.54 -16.91 7.12
C GLU A 51 11.74 -17.36 5.89
N LEU A 52 12.40 -17.97 4.89
CA LEU A 52 11.73 -18.50 3.72
C LEU A 52 11.00 -19.81 4.05
N ARG A 53 9.76 -19.92 3.57
CA ARG A 53 8.98 -21.16 3.70
C ARG A 53 9.54 -22.26 2.78
N ASP A 54 9.59 -23.48 3.28
CA ASP A 54 9.94 -24.67 2.50
C ASP A 54 8.99 -24.90 1.31
N ASP A 55 9.54 -25.41 0.21
CA ASP A 55 8.78 -25.80 -0.98
C ASP A 55 8.11 -27.18 -0.81
N VAL A 56 7.14 -27.22 0.11
CA VAL A 56 6.34 -28.42 0.41
C VAL A 56 4.85 -28.14 0.22
N VAL A 57 4.13 -29.17 -0.23
CA VAL A 57 2.67 -29.15 -0.36
C VAL A 57 2.03 -29.35 1.00
N LEU A 58 1.17 -28.43 1.40
CA LEU A 58 0.35 -28.52 2.61
C LEU A 58 -1.12 -28.57 2.21
N ASP A 59 -1.74 -29.73 2.34
CA ASP A 59 -3.14 -29.93 1.99
C ASP A 59 -4.07 -29.44 3.10
N SER A 60 -5.04 -28.58 2.75
CA SER A 60 -6.11 -28.20 3.67
C SER A 60 -7.06 -29.37 3.96
N SER A 61 -7.51 -29.45 5.20
CA SER A 61 -8.49 -30.45 5.65
C SER A 61 -9.86 -30.26 4.98
N SER A 62 -10.68 -31.30 4.96
CA SER A 62 -12.04 -31.22 4.41
C SER A 62 -12.90 -30.18 5.13
N ILE A 63 -12.76 -30.06 6.46
CA ILE A 63 -13.50 -29.09 7.28
C ILE A 63 -13.07 -27.65 6.95
N GLU A 64 -11.78 -27.42 6.74
CA GLU A 64 -11.24 -26.10 6.39
C GLU A 64 -11.70 -25.66 4.99
N LYS A 65 -11.65 -26.56 4.01
CA LYS A 65 -12.18 -26.30 2.66
C LYS A 65 -13.66 -25.93 2.70
N GLN A 66 -14.44 -26.60 3.54
CA GLN A 66 -15.85 -26.30 3.73
C GLN A 66 -16.04 -24.91 4.37
N LEU A 67 -15.30 -24.59 5.43
CA LEU A 67 -15.36 -23.29 6.09
C LEU A 67 -15.03 -22.14 5.12
N ILE A 68 -14.04 -22.33 4.24
CA ILE A 68 -13.69 -21.34 3.22
C ILE A 68 -14.87 -21.09 2.28
N ILE A 69 -15.51 -22.15 1.77
CA ILE A 69 -16.65 -22.05 0.85
C ILE A 69 -17.86 -21.39 1.52
N GLU A 70 -18.12 -21.71 2.80
CA GLU A 70 -19.21 -21.10 3.58
C GLU A 70 -19.06 -19.58 3.74
N ASN A 71 -17.84 -19.05 3.61
CA ASN A 71 -17.57 -17.61 3.67
C ASN A 71 -17.65 -16.91 2.31
N PHE A 72 -17.95 -17.61 1.21
CA PHE A 72 -18.10 -16.97 -0.09
C PHE A 72 -19.36 -16.10 -0.16
N PRO A 73 -19.25 -14.80 -0.54
CA PRO A 73 -20.43 -13.94 -0.68
C PRO A 73 -21.44 -14.46 -1.71
N LYS A 74 -20.96 -15.11 -2.76
CA LYS A 74 -21.74 -15.83 -3.77
C LYS A 74 -20.99 -17.08 -4.18
N GLU A 75 -21.63 -18.22 -4.04
CA GLU A 75 -21.05 -19.53 -4.34
C GLU A 75 -21.82 -20.19 -5.49
N LYS A 76 -21.11 -20.97 -6.30
CA LYS A 76 -21.71 -21.89 -7.28
C LYS A 76 -20.80 -23.08 -7.54
N LYS A 77 -21.25 -24.28 -7.17
CA LYS A 77 -20.55 -25.56 -7.41
C LYS A 77 -19.13 -25.62 -6.82
N GLY A 78 -18.92 -25.04 -5.64
CA GLY A 78 -17.64 -24.93 -4.96
C GLY A 78 -16.78 -23.74 -5.41
N PHE A 79 -17.27 -22.90 -6.32
CA PHE A 79 -16.53 -21.75 -6.83
C PHE A 79 -17.09 -20.43 -6.29
N LEU A 80 -16.19 -19.51 -5.95
CA LEU A 80 -16.54 -18.12 -5.66
C LEU A 80 -16.99 -17.43 -6.96
N VAL A 81 -18.21 -16.89 -6.96
CA VAL A 81 -18.81 -16.24 -8.12
C VAL A 81 -18.54 -14.74 -8.05
N VAL A 82 -17.85 -14.23 -9.07
CA VAL A 82 -17.56 -12.80 -9.26
C VAL A 82 -18.11 -12.30 -10.59
N SER A 83 -18.18 -10.98 -10.75
CA SER A 83 -18.49 -10.36 -12.04
C SER A 83 -17.46 -10.78 -13.09
N LYS A 84 -17.92 -11.02 -14.32
CA LYS A 84 -17.02 -11.37 -15.42
C LYS A 84 -16.03 -10.23 -15.65
N VAL A 85 -14.75 -10.51 -15.49
CA VAL A 85 -13.68 -9.59 -15.93
C VAL A 85 -13.65 -9.66 -17.44
N ILE A 86 -13.85 -8.51 -18.09
CA ILE A 86 -13.57 -8.32 -19.51
C ILE A 86 -12.28 -7.51 -19.58
N GLU A 87 -11.26 -8.05 -20.25
CA GLU A 87 -10.04 -7.30 -20.60
C GLU A 87 -10.36 -6.49 -21.87
N GLU A 88 -9.92 -5.22 -21.90
CA GLU A 88 -10.06 -4.31 -23.06
C GLU A 88 -9.08 -4.68 -24.20
#